data_AF-A0A7K4D6B0-F1
#
_entry.id   AF-A0A7K4D6B0-F1
#
_cell.length_a   1.000
_cell.length_b   1.000
_cell.length_c   1.000
_cell.angle_alpha   90.00
_cell.angle_beta   90.00
_cell.angle_gamma   90.00
#
_symmetry.space_group_name_H-M   'P 1'
#
loop_
_entity.id
_entity.type
_entity.pdbx_description
1 polymer ?
#
loop_
_entity_poly.entity_id
_entity_poly.type
_entity_poly.pdbx_seq_one_letter_code
_entity_poly.pdbx_strand_id
1 'polypeptide(L)'
;MRAIMISGRTLAQGANCESKMSEDFFKAASSCYLSKEDYDLLGLSDGKNILLKNEFGKTVFSPRVDDGLRRGIVFIPMGPWANILIGPDTGGCGTPQFKGVEIDLEATNSPIQDIRELFGSIKRAEA
;
A
#
# COMPACT_ATOMS: atom_id res chain seq x y z
N MET A 1 -14.26 0.30 3.90
CA MET A 1 -13.98 -0.26 5.24
C MET A 1 -12.81 0.49 5.84
N ARG A 2 -12.79 0.76 7.16
CA ARG A 2 -11.62 1.32 7.83
C ARG A 2 -10.69 0.22 8.35
N ALA A 3 -9.38 0.43 8.23
CA ALA A 3 -8.37 -0.46 8.79
C ALA A 3 -7.11 0.30 9.18
N ILE A 4 -6.24 -0.39 9.91
CA ILE A 4 -4.90 0.08 10.27
C ILE A 4 -3.88 -0.50 9.30
N MET A 5 -3.19 0.37 8.59
CA MET A 5 -2.07 0.03 7.72
C MET A 5 -0.77 -0.09 8.52
N ILE A 6 -0.06 -1.19 8.28
CA ILE A 6 1.32 -1.39 8.67
C ILE A 6 2.19 -1.62 7.43
N SER A 7 3.37 -1.00 7.39
CA SER A 7 4.36 -1.27 6.34
C SER A 7 5.59 -2.03 6.87
N GLY A 8 6.19 -2.84 6.00
CA GLY A 8 7.35 -3.66 6.35
C GLY A 8 8.08 -4.25 5.16
N ARG A 9 9.09 -5.08 5.43
CA ARG A 9 9.85 -5.79 4.37
C ARG A 9 9.13 -7.08 4.01
N THR A 10 9.26 -7.50 2.76
CA THR A 10 8.96 -8.88 2.34
C THR A 10 10.14 -9.45 1.58
N LEU A 11 10.24 -10.78 1.51
CA LEU A 11 11.28 -11.46 0.73
C LEU A 11 11.24 -11.06 -0.75
N ALA A 12 10.04 -11.03 -1.35
CA ALA A 12 9.89 -10.66 -2.76
C ALA A 12 10.27 -9.19 -3.03
N GLN A 13 9.92 -8.26 -2.13
CA GLN A 13 10.31 -6.86 -2.24
C GLN A 13 11.82 -6.69 -2.06
N GLY A 14 12.42 -7.40 -1.09
CA GLY A 14 13.85 -7.37 -0.83
C GLY A 14 14.69 -7.99 -1.96
N ALA A 15 14.25 -9.10 -2.55
CA ALA A 15 14.95 -9.74 -3.66
C ALA A 15 15.04 -8.84 -4.92
N ASN A 16 14.09 -7.92 -5.08
CA ASN A 16 14.00 -7.05 -6.24
C ASN A 16 14.35 -5.58 -5.94
N CYS A 17 14.85 -5.27 -4.73
CA CYS A 17 15.04 -3.88 -4.28
C CYS A 17 16.10 -3.11 -5.08
N GLU A 18 17.05 -3.80 -5.70
CA GLU A 18 18.09 -3.21 -6.56
C GLU A 18 17.55 -2.88 -7.96
N SER A 19 16.45 -3.53 -8.36
CA SER A 19 15.82 -3.37 -9.67
C SER A 19 14.44 -2.71 -9.54
N LYS A 20 14.38 -1.51 -8.98
CA LYS A 20 13.11 -0.80 -8.65
C LYS A 20 12.18 -0.50 -9.83
N MET A 21 12.69 -0.61 -11.06
CA MET A 21 11.91 -0.43 -12.29
C MET A 21 11.45 -1.76 -12.90
N SER A 22 11.77 -2.90 -12.29
CA SER A 22 11.34 -4.21 -12.79
C SER A 22 9.87 -4.47 -12.47
N GLU A 23 9.25 -5.31 -13.30
CA GLU A 23 7.89 -5.80 -13.03
C GLU A 23 7.81 -6.59 -11.72
N ASP A 24 8.88 -7.29 -11.34
CA ASP A 24 8.90 -8.09 -10.11
C ASP A 24 8.89 -7.21 -8.87
N PHE A 25 9.67 -6.11 -8.87
CA PHE A 25 9.58 -5.11 -7.82
C PHE A 25 8.21 -4.46 -7.78
N PHE A 26 7.64 -4.11 -8.94
CA PHE A 26 6.31 -3.55 -9.05
C PHE A 26 5.25 -4.47 -8.43
N LYS A 27 5.20 -5.74 -8.85
CA LYS A 27 4.24 -6.75 -8.34
C LYS A 27 4.42 -6.98 -6.82
N ALA A 28 5.66 -6.97 -6.33
CA ALA A 28 5.94 -7.15 -4.91
C ALA A 28 5.53 -5.92 -4.09
N ALA A 29 5.99 -4.73 -4.45
CA ALA A 29 5.82 -3.50 -3.66
C ALA A 29 4.43 -2.86 -3.79
N SER A 30 3.65 -3.21 -4.81
CA SER A 30 2.25 -2.77 -4.99
C SER A 30 1.21 -3.79 -4.49
N SER A 31 1.62 -4.77 -3.69
CA SER A 31 0.71 -5.73 -3.06
C SER A 31 0.17 -5.22 -1.71
N CYS A 32 -1.08 -5.55 -1.39
CA CYS A 32 -1.72 -5.28 -0.11
C CYS A 32 -2.25 -6.59 0.47
N TYR A 33 -1.75 -6.97 1.63
CA TYR A 33 -2.12 -8.19 2.33
C TYR A 33 -3.25 -7.90 3.31
N LEU A 34 -4.28 -8.72 3.24
CA LEU A 34 -5.49 -8.64 4.06
C LEU A 34 -5.73 -9.96 4.78
N SER A 35 -6.44 -9.88 5.91
CA SER A 35 -7.08 -11.07 6.46
C SER A 35 -8.11 -11.64 5.47
N LYS A 36 -8.39 -12.94 5.55
CA LYS A 36 -9.43 -13.57 4.74
C LYS A 36 -10.80 -12.92 4.95
N GLU A 37 -11.12 -12.56 6.20
CA GLU A 37 -12.38 -11.90 6.56
C GLU A 37 -12.53 -10.53 5.86
N ASP A 38 -11.48 -9.71 5.84
CA ASP A 38 -11.51 -8.40 5.18
C ASP A 38 -11.57 -8.54 3.65
N TYR A 39 -10.87 -9.53 3.11
CA TYR A 39 -10.90 -9.83 1.69
C TYR A 39 -12.31 -10.19 1.21
N ASP A 40 -12.98 -11.07 1.95
CA ASP A 40 -14.35 -11.50 1.68
C ASP A 40 -15.35 -10.35 1.90
N LEU A 41 -15.19 -9.56 2.97
CA LEU A 41 -16.04 -8.41 3.27
C LEU A 41 -16.00 -7.33 2.17
N LEU A 42 -14.83 -7.12 1.56
CA LEU A 42 -14.64 -6.19 0.45
C LEU A 42 -15.18 -6.75 -0.89
N GLY A 43 -15.62 -8.02 -0.93
CA GLY A 43 -16.11 -8.65 -2.15
C GLY A 43 -15.05 -8.71 -3.25
N LEU A 44 -13.79 -8.94 -2.83
CA LEU A 44 -12.65 -9.05 -3.73
C LEU A 44 -12.67 -10.40 -4.45
N SER A 45 -12.25 -10.36 -5.70
CA SER A 45 -12.17 -11.51 -6.59
C SER A 45 -10.98 -11.33 -7.52
N ASP A 46 -10.63 -12.38 -8.26
CA ASP A 46 -9.59 -12.28 -9.28
C ASP A 46 -9.86 -11.10 -10.23
N GLY A 47 -8.82 -10.29 -10.46
CA GLY A 47 -8.87 -9.11 -11.32
C GLY A 47 -9.35 -7.82 -10.65
N LYS A 48 -9.86 -7.85 -9.41
CA LYS A 48 -10.14 -6.63 -8.65
C LYS A 48 -8.90 -6.14 -7.92
N ASN A 49 -8.76 -4.82 -7.86
CA ASN A 49 -7.78 -4.14 -7.03
C ASN A 49 -8.45 -3.51 -5.81
N ILE A 50 -7.65 -2.97 -4.90
CA ILE A 50 -8.15 -2.20 -3.76
C ILE A 50 -7.60 -0.78 -3.86
N LEU A 51 -8.49 0.21 -3.75
CA LEU A 51 -8.12 1.59 -3.53
C LEU A 51 -8.01 1.83 -2.02
N LEU A 52 -6.83 2.27 -1.60
CA LEU A 52 -6.56 2.73 -0.24
C LEU A 52 -6.46 4.25 -0.27
N LYS A 53 -7.09 4.90 0.70
CA LYS A 53 -7.07 6.37 0.82
C LYS A 53 -7.08 6.84 2.26
N ASN A 54 -6.45 7.98 2.49
CA ASN A 54 -6.54 8.75 3.72
C ASN A 54 -6.36 10.25 3.40
N GLU A 55 -6.10 11.07 4.43
CA GLU A 55 -5.88 12.51 4.28
C GLU A 55 -4.63 12.88 3.47
N PHE A 56 -3.60 12.00 3.44
CA PHE A 56 -2.33 12.27 2.77
C PHE A 56 -2.37 11.93 1.29
N GLY A 57 -3.14 10.90 0.91
CA GLY A 57 -3.21 10.48 -0.48
C GLY A 57 -4.14 9.29 -0.71
N LYS A 58 -4.12 8.83 -1.96
CA LYS A 58 -4.83 7.63 -2.38
C LYS A 58 -4.01 6.86 -3.41
N THR A 59 -4.01 5.54 -3.32
CA THR A 59 -3.33 4.70 -4.31
C THR A 59 -3.95 3.31 -4.35
N VAL A 60 -3.74 2.61 -5.46
CA VAL A 60 -4.36 1.33 -5.77
C VAL A 60 -3.34 0.21 -5.57
N PHE A 61 -3.77 -0.91 -4.98
CA PHE A 61 -2.94 -2.08 -4.70
C PHE A 61 -3.55 -3.37 -5.23
N SER A 62 -2.70 -4.36 -5.48
CA SER A 62 -3.12 -5.74 -5.76
C SER A 62 -3.41 -6.47 -4.45
N PRO A 63 -4.61 -7.01 -4.24
CA PRO A 63 -4.94 -7.70 -3.00
C PRO A 63 -4.26 -9.07 -2.91
N ARG A 64 -3.88 -9.45 -1.69
CA ARG A 64 -3.39 -10.78 -1.31
C ARG A 64 -4.03 -11.18 0.02
N VAL A 65 -4.35 -12.46 0.17
CA VAL A 65 -4.83 -13.01 1.45
C VAL A 65 -3.62 -13.50 2.24
N ASP A 66 -3.59 -13.15 3.53
CA ASP A 66 -2.65 -13.66 4.51
C ASP A 66 -3.42 -14.11 5.76
N ASP A 67 -3.43 -15.42 6.02
CA ASP A 67 -4.13 -16.02 7.16
C ASP A 67 -3.50 -15.62 8.51
N GLY A 68 -2.28 -15.08 8.52
CA GLY A 68 -1.62 -14.55 9.71
C GLY A 68 -2.09 -13.16 10.11
N LEU A 69 -2.79 -12.43 9.22
CA LEU A 69 -3.29 -11.09 9.51
C LEU A 69 -4.64 -11.13 10.23
N ARG A 70 -4.74 -10.30 11.27
CA ARG A 70 -5.99 -10.08 11.98
C ARG A 70 -6.87 -9.10 11.21
N ARG A 71 -8.19 -9.30 11.31
CA ARG A 71 -9.20 -8.41 10.76
C ARG A 71 -8.95 -6.95 11.16
N GLY A 72 -9.09 -6.03 10.19
CA GLY A 72 -8.90 -4.60 10.39
C GLY A 72 -7.43 -4.14 10.42
N ILE A 73 -6.49 -5.04 10.14
CA ILE A 73 -5.07 -4.71 9.93
C ILE A 73 -4.72 -5.10 8.49
N VAL A 74 -4.04 -4.18 7.80
CA VAL A 74 -3.54 -4.42 6.45
C VAL A 74 -2.04 -4.25 6.40
N PHE A 75 -1.36 -5.13 5.68
CA PHE A 75 0.08 -5.08 5.54
C PHE A 75 0.47 -4.73 4.10
N ILE A 76 1.38 -3.77 3.95
CA ILE A 76 1.87 -3.31 2.66
C ILE A 76 3.40 -3.37 2.67
N PRO A 77 4.05 -4.00 1.67
CA PRO A 77 5.50 -3.94 1.57
C PRO A 77 5.97 -2.49 1.40
N MET A 78 7.11 -2.18 2.01
CA MET A 78 7.69 -0.85 1.91
C MET A 78 8.03 -0.52 0.46
N GLY A 79 7.66 0.68 0.04
CA GLY A 79 7.79 1.10 -1.33
C GLY A 79 7.10 2.42 -1.59
N PRO A 80 7.23 2.95 -2.81
CA PRO A 80 6.70 4.27 -3.14
C PRO A 80 5.16 4.30 -3.04
N TRP A 81 4.45 3.21 -3.35
CA TRP A 81 3.00 3.12 -3.16
C TRP A 81 2.58 3.26 -1.69
N ALA A 82 3.23 2.54 -0.77
CA ALA A 82 2.96 2.66 0.66
C ALA A 82 3.17 4.10 1.16
N ASN A 83 4.22 4.76 0.67
CA ASN A 83 4.58 6.12 1.09
C ASN A 83 3.56 7.19 0.67
N ILE A 84 2.70 6.94 -0.32
CA ILE A 84 1.59 7.87 -0.65
C ILE A 84 0.62 8.04 0.52
N LEU A 85 0.48 7.00 1.34
CA LEU A 85 -0.45 6.97 2.46
C LEU A 85 0.22 7.41 3.77
N ILE A 86 1.54 7.62 3.80
CA ILE A 86 2.28 7.96 5.02
C ILE A 86 2.44 9.47 5.09
N GLY A 87 1.98 10.05 6.20
CA GLY A 87 2.07 11.49 6.45
C GLY A 87 3.49 11.97 6.75
N PRO A 88 3.73 13.29 6.65
CA PRO A 88 5.02 13.89 6.93
C PRO A 88 5.32 14.04 8.44
N ASP A 89 4.33 13.83 9.31
CA ASP A 89 4.51 13.96 10.74
C ASP A 89 5.49 12.89 11.27
N THR A 90 6.42 13.35 12.09
CA THR A 90 7.45 12.53 12.73
C THR A 90 7.30 12.49 14.25
N GLY A 91 6.29 13.15 14.82
CA GLY A 91 6.11 13.22 16.27
C GLY A 91 7.32 13.81 17.00
N GLY A 92 8.13 14.64 16.33
CA GLY A 92 9.35 15.24 16.88
C GLY A 92 10.56 14.30 16.99
N CYS A 93 10.49 13.06 16.49
CA CYS A 93 11.61 12.11 16.51
C CYS A 93 12.37 12.00 15.18
N GLY A 94 11.94 12.74 14.15
CA GLY A 94 12.57 12.73 12.82
C GLY A 94 12.28 11.49 11.97
N THR A 95 11.48 10.52 12.47
CA THR A 95 11.06 9.34 11.72
C THR A 95 9.55 9.36 11.48
N PRO A 96 9.08 9.25 10.22
CA PRO A 96 7.65 9.16 9.93
C PRO A 96 6.97 7.93 10.53
N GLN A 97 5.65 8.01 10.70
CA GLN A 97 4.84 6.91 11.20
C GLN A 97 4.54 5.87 10.11
N PHE A 98 5.47 4.93 9.90
CA PHE A 98 5.34 3.85 8.90
C PHE A 98 4.37 2.72 9.30
N LYS A 99 3.90 2.71 10.56
CA LYS A 99 3.01 1.68 11.11
C LYS A 99 1.93 2.32 11.96
N GLY A 100 0.70 1.81 11.84
CA GLY A 100 -0.43 2.37 12.58
C GLY A 100 -1.13 3.49 11.85
N VAL A 101 -1.06 3.53 10.51
CA VAL A 101 -1.70 4.57 9.70
C VAL A 101 -3.16 4.19 9.46
N GLU A 102 -4.10 5.06 9.82
CA GLU A 102 -5.53 4.84 9.54
C GLU A 102 -5.82 5.08 8.06
N ILE A 103 -6.57 4.15 7.45
CA ILE A 103 -6.95 4.22 6.04
C ILE A 103 -8.37 3.71 5.79
N ASP A 104 -8.96 4.18 4.70
CA ASP A 104 -10.18 3.63 4.10
C ASP A 104 -9.84 2.73 2.90
N LEU A 105 -10.50 1.57 2.83
CA LEU A 105 -10.37 0.57 1.77
C LEU A 105 -11.68 0.43 0.99
N GLU A 106 -11.56 0.39 -0.33
CA GLU A 106 -12.66 0.09 -1.24
C GLU A 106 -12.19 -0.77 -2.42
N ALA A 107 -12.98 -1.76 -2.81
CA ALA A 107 -12.71 -2.53 -4.03
C ALA A 107 -12.83 -1.62 -5.26
N THR A 108 -11.90 -1.77 -6.21
CA THR A 108 -11.86 -0.96 -7.44
C THR A 108 -11.45 -1.78 -8.65
N ASN A 109 -11.89 -1.32 -9.83
CA ASN A 109 -11.43 -1.81 -11.13
C ASN A 109 -10.32 -0.94 -11.74
N SER A 110 -9.90 0.12 -11.03
CA SER A 110 -8.81 0.98 -11.49
C SER A 110 -7.49 0.21 -11.54
N PRO A 111 -6.62 0.46 -12.53
CA PRO A 111 -5.29 -0.11 -12.56
C PRO A 111 -4.41 0.44 -11.44
N ILE A 112 -3.40 -0.34 -11.05
CA ILE A 112 -2.32 0.12 -10.18
C ILE A 112 -1.43 1.04 -11.01
N GLN A 113 -1.17 2.26 -10.51
CA GLN A 113 -0.28 3.20 -11.18
C GLN A 113 1.14 2.63 -11.21
N ASP A 114 1.79 2.68 -12.37
CA ASP A 114 3.21 2.34 -12.45
C ASP A 114 4.06 3.37 -11.68
N ILE A 115 5.34 3.05 -11.46
CA ILE A 115 6.22 3.94 -10.67
C ILE A 115 6.37 5.34 -11.30
N ARG A 116 6.40 5.47 -12.63
CA ARG A 116 6.53 6.75 -13.32
C ARG A 116 5.24 7.55 -13.22
N GLU A 117 4.10 6.91 -13.42
CA GLU A 117 2.78 7.51 -13.26
C GLU A 117 2.56 7.98 -11.81
N LEU A 118 2.96 7.15 -10.85
CA LEU A 118 2.89 7.45 -9.42
C LEU A 118 3.66 8.74 -9.12
N PHE A 119 4.94 8.81 -9.47
CA PHE A 119 5.75 10.02 -9.25
C PHE A 119 5.30 11.22 -10.08
N GLY A 120 4.75 11.00 -11.29
CA GLY A 120 4.19 12.08 -12.11
C GLY A 120 2.93 12.70 -11.51
N SER A 121 2.17 11.93 -10.71
CA SER A 121 0.96 12.40 -10.03
C SER A 121 1.21 13.14 -8.71
N ILE A 122 2.41 13.02 -8.13
CA ILE A 122 2.78 13.70 -6.89
C ILE A 122 3.15 15.15 -7.22
N LYS A 123 2.46 16.11 -6.58
CA LYS A 123 2.88 17.52 -6.63
C LYS A 123 4.25 17.63 -5.99
N ARG A 124 5.23 18.16 -6.73
CA ARG A 124 6.53 18.51 -6.15
C ARG A 124 6.30 19.51 -5.03
N ALA A 125 6.86 19.24 -3.86
CA ALA A 125 6.96 20.25 -2.83
C ALA A 125 7.79 21.41 -3.40
N GLU A 126 7.25 22.62 -3.37
CA GLU A 126 8.02 23.83 -3.66
C GLU A 126 9.08 23.97 -2.55
N ALA A 127 10.32 24.22 -2.96
CA ALA A 127 11.48 24.35 -2.09
C ALA A 127 11.56 25.74 -1.47
#